data_AF-A0A976DXE0-F1
#
_entry.id   AF-A0A976DXE0-F1
#
_cell.length_a   1.000
_cell.length_b   1.000
_cell.length_c   1.000
_cell.angle_alpha   90.00
_cell.angle_beta   90.00
_cell.angle_gamma   90.00
#
_symmetry.space_group_name_H-M   'P 1'
#
loop_
_entity.id
_entity.type
_entity.pdbx_description
1 polymer ?
#
loop_
_entity_poly.entity_id
_entity_poly.type
_entity_poly.pdbx_seq_one_letter_code
_entity_poly.pdbx_strand_id
1 'polypeptide(L)'
;MKKWIFLLVLLLLVGGGLYYVTFGYFSDGTRVGSLVKLSRRGYVFKTFEGQLQVGGMTEGTGSFSSTTWDFSVDDDNEKVVNLLEEAMKTGQRVSLHYEEKFFQLPWNGDTKYFVVSVELIPMPVMAQPMQQALPAPTPAPVTIDTINKP
;
A
#
# COMPACT_ATOMS: atom_id res chain seq x y z
N MET A 1 39.45 35.28 -18.95
CA MET A 1 39.44 34.22 -17.90
C MET A 1 38.35 34.44 -16.85
N LYS A 2 38.30 35.58 -16.13
CA LYS A 2 37.25 35.87 -15.13
C LYS A 2 35.79 35.76 -15.62
N LYS A 3 35.50 36.20 -16.86
CA LYS A 3 34.16 36.09 -17.47
C LYS A 3 33.71 34.63 -17.69
N TRP A 4 34.64 33.74 -18.04
CA TRP A 4 34.36 32.31 -18.21
C TRP A 4 34.15 31.61 -16.88
N ILE A 5 34.92 31.98 -15.86
CA ILE A 5 34.74 31.50 -14.49
C ILE A 5 33.36 31.93 -13.96
N PHE A 6 32.98 33.20 -14.17
CA PHE A 6 31.65 33.69 -13.80
C PHE A 6 30.53 32.93 -14.52
N LEU A 7 30.64 32.73 -15.83
CA LEU A 7 29.65 31.96 -16.59
C LEU A 7 29.55 30.51 -16.12
N LEU A 8 30.67 29.87 -15.80
CA LEU A 8 30.70 28.50 -15.29
C LEU A 8 30.01 28.41 -13.92
N VAL A 9 30.31 29.35 -13.00
CA VAL A 9 29.65 29.41 -11.68
C VAL A 9 28.15 29.67 -11.82
N LEU A 10 27.75 30.58 -12.71
CA LEU A 10 26.34 30.85 -12.99
C LEU A 10 25.64 29.60 -13.54
N LEU A 11 26.28 28.89 -14.48
CA LEU A 11 25.76 27.65 -15.04
C LEU A 11 25.60 26.56 -13.97
N LEU A 12 26.56 26.42 -13.06
CA LEU A 12 26.47 25.48 -11.94
C LEU A 12 25.34 25.85 -10.97
N LEU A 13 25.17 27.13 -10.65
CA LEU A 13 24.08 27.58 -9.78
C LEU A 13 22.71 27.33 -10.40
N VAL A 14 22.54 27.71 -11.67
CA VAL A 14 21.30 27.49 -12.41
C VAL A 14 21.04 25.99 -12.59
N GLY A 15 22.05 25.23 -13.00
CA GLY A 15 21.96 23.78 -13.18
C GLY A 15 21.65 23.04 -11.88
N GLY A 16 22.32 23.40 -10.78
CA GLY A 16 22.06 22.84 -9.45
C GLY A 16 20.67 23.21 -8.94
N GLY A 17 20.23 24.45 -9.15
CA GLY A 17 18.87 24.88 -8.81
C GLY A 17 17.81 24.11 -9.60
N LEU A 18 17.98 23.98 -10.92
CA LEU A 18 17.07 23.17 -11.75
C LEU A 18 17.05 21.71 -11.32
N TYR A 19 18.22 21.13 -11.02
CA TYR A 19 18.32 19.75 -10.53
C TYR A 19 17.54 19.56 -9.23
N TYR A 20 17.76 20.43 -8.24
CA TYR A 20 17.05 20.35 -6.95
C TYR A 20 15.54 20.49 -7.12
N VAL A 21 15.09 21.41 -7.95
CA VAL A 21 13.65 21.63 -8.16
C VAL A 21 12.99 20.49 -8.95
N THR A 22 13.73 19.81 -9.82
CA THR A 22 13.17 18.72 -10.64
C THR A 22 13.19 17.35 -9.94
N PHE A 23 14.17 17.10 -9.07
CA PHE A 23 14.32 15.81 -8.39
C PHE A 23 14.08 15.89 -6.87
N GLY A 24 13.90 17.08 -6.32
CA GLY A 24 13.64 17.27 -4.91
C GLY A 24 12.22 16.90 -4.50
N TYR A 25 12.12 16.40 -3.27
CA TYR A 25 10.86 16.16 -2.56
C TYR A 25 10.65 17.27 -1.54
N PHE A 26 9.40 17.72 -1.37
CA PHE A 26 9.08 18.82 -0.45
C PHE A 26 8.15 18.41 0.68
N SER A 27 7.43 17.30 0.52
CA SER A 27 6.50 16.77 1.51
C SER A 27 6.56 15.26 1.49
N ASP A 28 6.21 14.65 2.62
CA ASP A 28 5.97 13.23 2.75
C ASP A 28 4.61 12.99 3.44
N GLY A 29 4.13 11.75 3.41
CA GLY A 29 2.92 11.38 4.12
C GLY A 29 2.55 9.92 3.97
N THR A 30 1.45 9.52 4.61
CA THR A 30 0.99 8.14 4.61
C THR A 30 -0.47 8.06 4.21
N ARG A 31 -0.82 7.08 3.37
CA ARG A 31 -2.20 6.79 2.96
C ARG A 31 -2.49 5.30 3.12
N VAL A 32 -3.66 4.99 3.66
CA VAL A 32 -4.09 3.62 3.93
C VAL A 32 -5.29 3.27 3.06
N GLY A 33 -5.24 2.10 2.41
CA GLY A 33 -6.29 1.69 1.49
C GLY A 33 -6.12 0.28 0.96
N SER A 34 -6.90 -0.06 -0.06
CA SER A 34 -6.77 -1.31 -0.82
C SER A 34 -6.20 -1.01 -2.19
N LEU A 35 -5.24 -1.82 -2.64
CA LEU A 35 -4.63 -1.64 -3.95
C LEU A 35 -5.57 -2.14 -5.05
N VAL A 36 -5.87 -1.28 -6.03
CA VAL A 36 -6.81 -1.57 -7.13
C VAL A 36 -6.08 -1.91 -8.42
N LYS A 37 -4.95 -1.24 -8.66
CA LYS A 37 -4.19 -1.36 -9.90
C LYS A 37 -2.71 -1.15 -9.60
N LEU A 38 -1.87 -1.86 -10.35
CA LEU A 38 -0.43 -1.61 -10.48
C LEU A 38 -0.04 -1.88 -11.94
N SER A 39 0.63 -0.92 -12.60
CA SER A 39 1.00 -1.03 -14.01
C SER A 39 2.35 -0.39 -14.28
N ARG A 40 3.26 -1.15 -14.90
CA ARG A 40 4.59 -0.64 -15.28
C ARG A 40 4.51 0.13 -16.60
N ARG A 41 4.75 1.44 -16.59
CA ARG A 41 4.69 2.32 -17.78
C ARG A 41 5.70 3.46 -17.69
N GLY A 42 5.77 4.31 -18.72
CA GLY A 42 6.73 5.41 -18.83
C GLY A 42 7.41 5.50 -20.20
N TYR A 43 7.84 6.71 -20.56
CA TYR A 43 8.44 7.05 -21.87
C TYR A 43 9.94 6.82 -21.92
N VAL A 44 10.69 7.40 -20.97
CA VAL A 44 12.17 7.32 -20.90
C VAL A 44 12.56 6.34 -19.80
N PHE A 45 12.17 6.66 -18.57
CA PHE A 45 12.30 5.76 -17.43
C PHE A 45 10.97 5.06 -17.19
N LYS A 46 11.03 3.77 -16.86
CA LYS A 46 9.86 3.03 -16.42
C LYS A 46 9.62 3.30 -14.95
N THR A 47 8.36 3.34 -14.59
CA THR A 47 7.87 3.45 -13.21
C THR A 47 6.65 2.55 -13.07
N PHE A 48 6.37 2.10 -11.85
CA PHE A 48 5.13 1.40 -11.55
C PHE A 48 4.09 2.42 -11.09
N GLU A 49 2.98 2.46 -11.81
CA GLU A 49 1.87 3.37 -11.55
C GLU A 49 0.73 2.60 -10.89
N GLY A 50 0.44 2.96 -9.65
CA GLY A 50 -0.54 2.31 -8.80
C GLY A 50 -1.76 3.18 -8.53
N GLN A 51 -2.87 2.52 -8.17
CA GLN A 51 -4.09 3.18 -7.70
C GLN A 51 -4.55 2.56 -6.40
N LEU A 52 -4.65 3.39 -5.37
CA LEU A 52 -5.09 3.03 -4.03
C LEU A 52 -6.54 3.48 -3.82
N GLN A 53 -7.42 2.58 -3.44
CA GLN A 53 -8.75 2.95 -2.96
C GLN A 53 -8.64 3.35 -1.48
N VAL A 54 -8.79 4.65 -1.21
CA VAL A 54 -8.77 5.23 0.13
C VAL A 54 -10.21 5.46 0.59
N GLY A 55 -10.47 5.23 1.88
CA GLY A 55 -11.80 5.39 2.47
C GLY A 55 -12.54 4.07 2.70
N GLY A 56 -13.81 4.20 3.11
CA GLY A 56 -14.67 3.11 3.58
C GLY A 56 -15.94 3.68 4.22
N MET A 57 -16.80 2.80 4.72
CA MET A 57 -18.03 3.20 5.44
C MET A 57 -17.66 4.13 6.61
N THR A 58 -18.07 5.39 6.56
CA THR A 58 -17.91 6.30 7.71
C THR A 58 -18.91 5.87 8.78
N GLU A 59 -18.41 5.32 9.89
CA GLU A 59 -19.25 4.96 11.04
C GLU A 59 -19.99 6.22 11.52
N GLY A 60 -21.31 6.26 11.33
CA GLY A 60 -22.19 7.32 11.85
C GLY A 60 -23.11 7.98 10.83
N THR A 61 -22.77 8.02 9.53
CA THR A 61 -23.61 8.70 8.52
C THR A 61 -24.16 7.79 7.43
N GLY A 62 -23.72 6.53 7.37
CA GLY A 62 -24.16 5.57 6.34
C GLY A 62 -23.74 5.94 4.92
N SER A 63 -22.88 6.96 4.75
CA SER A 63 -22.38 7.38 3.44
C SER A 63 -21.09 6.64 3.11
N PHE A 64 -21.09 5.96 1.96
CA PHE A 64 -19.91 5.31 1.40
C PHE A 64 -19.14 6.36 0.58
N SER A 65 -18.02 6.85 1.11
CA SER A 65 -17.11 7.71 0.35
C SER A 65 -15.79 6.98 0.16
N SER A 66 -15.63 6.36 -1.00
CA SER A 66 -14.38 5.76 -1.44
C SER A 66 -13.77 6.63 -2.53
N THR A 67 -12.58 7.16 -2.29
CA THR A 67 -11.83 7.95 -3.28
C THR A 67 -10.64 7.15 -3.77
N THR A 68 -10.31 7.26 -5.05
CA THR A 68 -9.09 6.66 -5.60
C THR A 68 -7.94 7.66 -5.51
N TRP A 69 -6.76 7.17 -5.15
CA TRP A 69 -5.54 7.94 -5.11
C TRP A 69 -4.48 7.26 -5.97
N ASP A 70 -3.99 8.00 -6.97
CA ASP A 70 -2.96 7.51 -7.88
C ASP A 70 -1.57 7.84 -7.32
N PHE A 71 -0.65 6.91 -7.49
CA PHE A 71 0.73 7.03 -7.03
C PHE A 71 1.70 6.37 -8.01
N SER A 72 2.97 6.74 -7.91
CA SER A 72 4.07 6.18 -8.68
C SER A 72 5.06 5.48 -7.75
N VAL A 73 5.79 4.50 -8.26
CA VAL A 73 6.90 3.81 -7.60
C VAL A 73 8.05 3.75 -8.58
N ASP A 74 9.25 4.06 -8.11
CA ASP A 74 10.47 3.90 -8.90
C ASP A 74 10.70 2.42 -9.23
N ASP A 75 11.04 2.13 -10.49
CA ASP A 75 11.29 0.77 -10.98
C ASP A 75 12.42 0.06 -10.21
N ASP A 76 13.36 0.84 -9.69
CA ASP A 76 14.50 0.36 -8.91
C ASP A 76 14.10 -0.07 -7.48
N ASN A 77 12.89 0.27 -7.02
CA ASN A 77 12.41 -0.09 -5.68
C ASN A 77 11.67 -1.44 -5.69
N GLU A 78 12.41 -2.51 -5.98
CA GLU A 78 11.88 -3.88 -6.06
C GLU A 78 11.16 -4.30 -4.77
N LYS A 79 11.60 -3.82 -3.60
CA LYS A 79 10.98 -4.15 -2.31
C LYS A 79 9.54 -3.67 -2.23
N VAL A 80 9.30 -2.41 -2.61
CA VAL A 80 7.95 -1.83 -2.63
C VAL A 80 7.09 -2.54 -3.66
N VAL A 81 7.61 -2.77 -4.87
CA VAL A 81 6.88 -3.45 -5.94
C VAL A 81 6.44 -4.85 -5.51
N ASN A 82 7.35 -5.64 -4.93
CA ASN A 82 7.06 -7.00 -4.46
C ASN A 82 5.97 -7.02 -3.38
N LEU A 83 6.03 -6.09 -2.41
CA LEU A 83 5.00 -5.97 -1.36
C LEU A 83 3.64 -5.56 -1.93
N LEU A 84 3.62 -4.65 -2.91
CA LEU A 84 2.39 -4.26 -3.59
C LEU A 84 1.79 -5.44 -4.37
N GLU A 85 2.61 -6.21 -5.08
CA GLU A 85 2.14 -7.42 -5.76
C GLU A 85 1.60 -8.48 -4.80
N GLU A 86 2.25 -8.66 -3.65
CA GLU A 86 1.76 -9.54 -2.58
C GLU A 86 0.41 -9.06 -2.04
N ALA A 87 0.26 -7.76 -1.79
CA ALA A 87 -1.01 -7.17 -1.39
C ALA A 87 -2.11 -7.39 -2.43
N MET A 88 -1.80 -7.27 -3.72
CA MET A 88 -2.77 -7.56 -4.80
C MET A 88 -3.19 -9.03 -4.80
N LYS A 89 -2.25 -9.96 -4.60
CA LYS A 89 -2.52 -11.41 -4.60
C LYS A 89 -3.35 -11.82 -3.38
N THR A 90 -3.08 -11.22 -2.23
CA THR A 90 -3.74 -11.56 -0.95
C THR A 90 -5.01 -10.76 -0.69
N GLY A 91 -5.23 -9.66 -1.41
CA GLY A 91 -6.35 -8.74 -1.18
C GLY A 91 -6.22 -7.92 0.11
N GLN A 92 -5.02 -7.86 0.72
CA GLN A 92 -4.78 -7.15 1.97
C GLN A 92 -4.84 -5.64 1.79
N ARG A 93 -5.21 -4.93 2.87
CA ARG A 93 -5.05 -3.47 2.93
C ARG A 93 -3.59 -3.12 3.14
N VAL A 94 -3.18 -1.99 2.60
CA VAL A 94 -1.80 -1.50 2.67
C VAL A 94 -1.75 -0.09 3.22
N SER A 95 -0.69 0.20 3.96
CA SER A 95 -0.28 1.54 4.34
C SER A 95 0.90 1.94 3.47
N LEU A 96 0.71 2.98 2.65
CA LEU A 96 1.71 3.48 1.71
C LEU A 96 2.31 4.78 2.26
N HIS A 97 3.62 4.78 2.47
CA HIS A 97 4.37 6.00 2.76
C HIS A 97 4.94 6.56 1.46
N TYR A 98 4.67 7.83 1.20
CA TYR A 98 5.04 8.49 -0.05
C TYR A 98 5.78 9.79 0.20
N GLU A 99 6.62 10.16 -0.78
CA GLU A 99 7.24 11.46 -0.90
C GLU A 99 6.66 12.21 -2.10
N GLU A 100 6.44 13.51 -1.97
CA GLU A 100 5.86 14.39 -2.97
C GLU A 100 6.94 15.26 -3.62
N LYS A 101 7.11 15.10 -4.94
CA LYS A 101 8.01 15.91 -5.76
C LYS A 101 7.44 17.31 -6.00
N PHE A 102 8.32 18.29 -6.19
CA PHE A 102 7.89 19.66 -6.57
C PHE A 102 7.14 19.71 -7.91
N PHE A 103 7.58 18.92 -8.89
CA PHE A 103 7.03 18.90 -10.23
C PHE A 103 6.82 17.47 -10.72
N GLN A 104 5.71 17.27 -11.44
CA GLN A 104 5.51 16.07 -12.23
C GLN A 104 6.13 16.27 -13.60
N LEU A 105 7.07 15.40 -13.97
CA LEU A 105 7.76 15.43 -15.25
C LEU A 105 7.38 14.19 -16.06
N PRO A 106 7.11 14.31 -17.38
CA PRO A 106 6.56 13.22 -18.17
C PRO A 106 7.52 12.03 -18.37
N TRP A 107 8.80 12.18 -17.99
CA TRP A 107 9.79 11.11 -18.05
C TRP A 107 10.03 10.41 -16.70
N ASN A 108 9.47 10.89 -15.60
CA ASN A 108 9.74 10.39 -14.23
C ASN A 108 8.44 10.22 -13.43
N GLY A 109 7.60 9.29 -13.86
CA GLY A 109 6.33 8.93 -13.22
C GLY A 109 5.11 9.70 -13.72
N ASP A 110 3.94 9.09 -13.57
CA ASP A 110 2.65 9.70 -13.95
C ASP A 110 2.05 10.54 -12.83
N THR A 111 2.66 10.56 -11.65
CA THR A 111 2.24 11.38 -10.52
C THR A 111 3.44 12.05 -9.84
N LYS A 112 3.18 13.04 -8.99
CA LYS A 112 4.18 13.62 -8.09
C LYS A 112 4.39 12.82 -6.80
N TYR A 113 3.61 11.76 -6.58
CA TYR A 113 3.57 11.01 -5.35
C TYR A 113 4.32 9.68 -5.50
N PHE A 114 5.54 9.62 -4.98
CA PHE A 114 6.39 8.45 -5.07
C PHE A 114 6.32 7.64 -3.78
N VAL A 115 5.80 6.41 -3.85
CA VAL A 115 5.75 5.53 -2.68
C VAL A 115 7.13 4.93 -2.44
N VAL A 116 7.65 5.19 -1.24
CA VAL A 116 9.00 4.78 -0.82
C VAL A 116 8.96 3.57 0.12
N SER A 117 7.85 3.35 0.81
CA SER A 117 7.67 2.23 1.75
C SER A 117 6.22 1.75 1.79
N VAL A 118 6.04 0.46 2.06
CA VAL A 118 4.76 -0.23 2.13
C VAL A 118 4.71 -1.11 3.35
N GLU A 119 3.60 -1.05 4.08
CA GLU A 119 3.29 -1.94 5.18
C GLU A 119 1.98 -2.68 4.90
N LEU A 120 2.03 -4.02 4.99
CA LEU A 120 0.87 -4.88 4.83
C LEU A 120 0.07 -4.88 6.13
N ILE A 121 -1.22 -4.54 6.05
CA ILE A 121 -2.11 -4.58 7.21
C ILE A 121 -2.69 -5.99 7.29
N PRO A 122 -2.35 -6.77 8.33
CA PRO A 122 -2.84 -8.13 8.46
C PRO A 122 -4.37 -8.12 8.53
N MET A 123 -4.99 -9.03 7.79
CA MET A 123 -6.43 -9.23 7.90
C MET A 123 -6.77 -9.62 9.35
N PRO A 124 -7.80 -9.01 9.97
CA PRO A 124 -8.27 -9.50 11.25
C PRO A 124 -8.66 -10.96 11.07
N VAL A 125 -7.95 -11.85 11.75
CA VAL A 125 -8.35 -13.25 11.88
C VAL A 125 -9.70 -13.19 12.57
N MET A 126 -10.79 -13.34 11.80
CA MET A 126 -12.10 -13.51 12.40
C MET A 126 -11.99 -14.79 13.21
N ALA A 127 -11.80 -14.67 14.52
CA ALA A 127 -11.93 -15.77 15.43
C ALA A 127 -13.32 -16.34 15.13
N GLN A 128 -13.37 -17.48 14.45
CA GLN A 128 -14.61 -18.18 14.24
C GLN A 128 -15.22 -18.32 15.65
N PRO A 129 -16.45 -17.82 15.90
CA PRO A 129 -17.10 -18.19 17.14
C PRO A 129 -17.09 -19.71 17.09
N MET A 130 -16.31 -20.34 17.98
CA MET A 130 -16.24 -21.78 18.05
C MET A 130 -17.69 -22.23 18.03
N GLN A 131 -18.11 -22.90 16.95
CA GLN A 131 -19.43 -23.53 16.88
C GLN A 131 -19.55 -24.20 18.25
N GLN A 132 -20.48 -23.75 19.10
CA GLN A 132 -20.70 -24.38 20.40
C GLN A 132 -20.77 -25.87 20.10
N ALA A 133 -19.75 -26.61 20.50
CA ALA A 133 -19.70 -28.03 20.22
C ALA A 133 -21.01 -28.55 20.80
N LEU A 134 -21.90 -29.05 19.94
CA LEU A 134 -23.14 -29.68 20.36
C LEU A 134 -22.74 -30.58 21.53
N PRO A 135 -23.28 -30.38 22.75
CA PRO A 135 -22.89 -31.21 23.88
C PRO A 135 -23.09 -32.65 23.42
N ALA A 136 -22.01 -33.44 23.49
CA ALA A 136 -22.04 -34.81 23.03
C ALA A 136 -23.28 -35.49 23.62
N PRO A 137 -24.08 -36.24 22.84
CA PRO A 137 -25.25 -36.90 23.38
C PRO A 137 -24.79 -37.74 24.56
N THR A 138 -25.31 -37.42 25.75
CA THR A 138 -24.99 -38.14 26.98
C THR A 138 -25.21 -39.63 26.70
N PRO A 139 -24.19 -40.50 26.88
CA PRO A 139 -24.39 -41.91 26.67
C PRO A 139 -25.54 -42.37 27.57
N ALA A 140 -26.55 -42.99 26.97
CA ALA A 140 -27.70 -43.50 27.70
C ALA A 140 -27.22 -44.40 28.84
N PRO A 141 -27.86 -44.36 30.03
CA PRO A 141 -27.48 -45.23 31.13
C PRO A 141 -27.52 -46.68 30.63
N VAL A 142 -26.39 -47.37 30.72
CA VAL A 142 -26.34 -48.81 30.48
C VAL A 142 -27.07 -49.45 31.65
N THR A 143 -28.31 -49.87 31.43
CA THR A 143 -29.03 -50.71 32.39
C THR A 143 -28.28 -52.04 32.48
N ILE A 144 -27.47 -52.19 33.52
CA ILE A 144 -26.88 -53.49 33.86
C ILE A 144 -28.02 -54.28 34.50
N ASP A 145 -28.77 -55.00 33.67
CA ASP A 145 -29.71 -56.01 34.14
C ASP A 145 -28.91 -57.07 34.89
N THR A 146 -28.88 -56.94 36.23
CA THR A 146 -28.27 -57.93 37.10
C THR A 146 -29.23 -59.12 37.16
N ILE A 147 -29.08 -60.00 36.18
CA ILE A 147 -29.59 -61.35 36.20
C ILE A 147 -28.69 -62.14 37.16
N ASN A 148 -29.13 -62.37 38.39
CA ASN A 148 -29.28 -63.76 38.85
C ASN A 148 -29.95 -63.94 40.22
N LYS A 149 -30.89 -64.89 40.15
CA LYS A 149 -31.56 -65.74 41.14
C LYS A 149 -30.57 -66.45 42.11
N PRO A 150 -31.01 -67.10 43.21
CA PRO A 150 -32.09 -68.10 43.27
C PRO A 150 -33.37 -67.70 44.02
#